data_AF-A0A109JPW0-F1
#
_entry.id   AF-A0A109JPW0-F1
#
_cell.length_a   1.000
_cell.length_b   1.000
_cell.length_c   1.000
_cell.angle_alpha   90.00
_cell.angle_beta   90.00
_cell.angle_gamma   90.00
#
_symmetry.space_group_name_H-M   'P 1'
#
loop_
_entity.id
_entity.type
_entity.pdbx_description
1 polymer ?
#
loop_
_entity_poly.entity_id
_entity_poly.type
_entity_poly.pdbx_seq_one_letter_code
_entity_poly.pdbx_strand_id
1 'polypeptide(L)'
;MRSPGSPARGAPVEMLTGAGVGEQALRGAIGKARIAHLATHGFYHDSQPAGLDTLWQSGIVLSGAGDHRLPVPDDSDGYLYAFELMDWDLSGLELLVLSACETGRGDESFVSGLRGLPTALGIAGARRALLTLWPVANEGTANFATRFYEHLRRA
;
A
#
# COMPACT_ATOMS: atom_id res chain seq x y z
N MET A 1 8.18 -17.98 -0.78
CA MET A 1 9.56 -18.50 -0.89
C MET A 1 10.49 -17.31 -0.74
N ARG A 2 11.28 -17.22 0.34
CA ARG A 2 12.21 -16.11 0.57
C ARG A 2 13.43 -16.34 -0.32
N SER A 3 13.66 -15.50 -1.33
CA SER A 3 14.87 -15.55 -2.14
C SER A 3 15.82 -14.44 -1.68
N PRO A 4 17.06 -14.75 -1.24
CA PRO A 4 18.04 -13.73 -0.93
C PRO A 4 18.57 -13.15 -2.26
N GLY A 5 18.06 -11.99 -2.66
CA GLY A 5 18.66 -11.21 -3.74
C GLY A 5 20.09 -10.78 -3.35
N SER A 6 21.01 -10.88 -4.30
CA SER A 6 22.44 -10.55 -4.14
C SER A 6 22.64 -9.13 -3.59
N PRO A 7 23.54 -8.89 -2.60
CA PRO A 7 23.75 -7.57 -2.06
C PRO A 7 24.63 -6.74 -3.02
N ALA A 8 23.99 -6.05 -3.96
CA ALA A 8 24.58 -4.84 -4.50
C ALA A 8 24.70 -3.83 -3.35
N ARG A 9 25.88 -3.23 -3.14
CA ARG A 9 26.16 -2.24 -2.07
C ARG A 9 24.93 -1.34 -1.82
N GLY A 10 24.23 -1.57 -0.72
CA GLY A 10 22.93 -1.01 -0.40
C GLY A 10 22.41 -1.57 0.92
N ALA A 11 21.41 -0.92 1.51
CA ALA A 11 20.72 -1.40 2.71
C ALA A 11 20.16 -2.82 2.47
N PRO A 12 20.06 -3.68 3.51
CA PRO A 12 19.46 -5.00 3.36
C PRO A 12 18.01 -4.86 2.87
N VAL A 13 17.66 -5.61 1.81
CA VAL A 13 16.32 -5.62 1.22
C VAL A 13 15.68 -6.98 1.47
N GLU A 14 14.51 -6.97 2.12
CA GLU A 14 13.61 -8.13 2.17
C GLU A 14 12.61 -8.02 1.01
N MET A 15 12.55 -9.06 0.18
CA MET A 15 11.63 -9.11 -0.97
C MET A 15 10.55 -10.16 -0.71
N LEU A 16 9.28 -9.72 -0.75
CA LEU A 16 8.10 -10.56 -0.67
C LEU A 16 7.45 -10.63 -2.07
N THR A 17 7.35 -11.83 -2.64
CA THR A 17 6.69 -12.06 -3.94
C THR A 17 5.96 -13.40 -4.00
N GLY A 18 5.02 -13.51 -4.95
CA GLY A 18 4.26 -14.72 -5.23
C GLY A 18 3.05 -14.92 -4.32
N ALA A 19 2.37 -16.06 -4.47
CA ALA A 19 1.05 -16.35 -3.88
C ALA A 19 1.01 -16.42 -2.33
N GLY A 20 2.14 -16.29 -1.64
CA GLY A 20 2.22 -16.29 -0.18
C GLY A 20 2.24 -14.90 0.46
N VAL A 21 2.04 -13.84 -0.33
CA VAL A 21 2.11 -12.44 0.17
C VAL A 21 0.69 -11.93 0.39
N GLY A 22 0.08 -12.39 1.48
CA GLY A 22 -1.16 -11.85 2.05
C GLY A 22 -0.87 -10.80 3.13
N GLU A 23 -1.93 -10.31 3.76
CA GLU A 23 -1.87 -9.22 4.74
C GLU A 23 -0.97 -9.53 5.92
N GLN A 24 -1.10 -10.71 6.53
CA GLN A 24 -0.29 -11.08 7.69
C GLN A 24 1.21 -11.06 7.38
N ALA A 25 1.60 -11.56 6.21
CA ALA A 25 3.00 -11.56 5.78
C ALA A 25 3.52 -10.13 5.55
N LEU A 26 2.68 -9.29 4.93
CA LEU A 26 2.98 -7.88 4.70
C LEU A 26 3.08 -7.09 6.01
N ARG A 27 2.10 -7.24 6.93
CA ARG A 27 2.06 -6.59 8.25
C ARG A 27 3.32 -6.91 9.06
N GLY A 28 3.72 -8.19 9.06
CA GLY A 28 4.93 -8.63 9.78
C GLY A 28 6.25 -8.10 9.22
N ALA A 29 6.32 -7.83 7.91
CA ALA A 29 7.50 -7.28 7.26
C ALA A 29 7.54 -5.74 7.34
N ILE A 30 6.42 -5.08 7.06
CA ILE A 30 6.33 -3.62 7.03
C ILE A 30 6.58 -3.01 8.41
N GLY A 31 6.13 -3.65 9.50
CA GLY A 31 6.36 -3.19 10.87
C GLY A 31 7.83 -3.21 11.30
N LYS A 32 8.71 -3.85 10.53
CA LYS A 32 10.17 -3.89 10.76
C LYS A 32 10.95 -3.00 9.79
N ALA A 33 10.27 -2.45 8.78
CA ALA A 33 10.88 -1.68 7.72
C ALA A 33 10.91 -0.19 8.05
N ARG A 34 11.98 0.49 7.66
CA ARG A 34 12.03 1.97 7.63
C ARG A 34 11.51 2.51 6.31
N ILE A 35 11.71 1.78 5.22
CA ILE A 35 11.24 2.11 3.89
C ILE A 35 10.57 0.86 3.33
N ALA A 36 9.36 1.01 2.79
CA ALA A 36 8.62 -0.07 2.13
C ALA A 36 8.19 0.38 0.73
N HIS A 37 8.36 -0.51 -0.25
CA HIS A 37 7.87 -0.32 -1.61
C HIS A 37 6.93 -1.47 -1.97
N LEU A 38 5.68 -1.14 -2.29
CA LEU A 38 4.67 -2.13 -2.67
C LEU A 38 4.32 -1.87 -4.12
N ALA A 39 4.61 -2.85 -4.98
CA ALA A 39 4.22 -2.86 -6.38
C ALA A 39 3.09 -3.86 -6.55
N THR A 40 1.85 -3.35 -6.62
CA THR A 40 0.63 -4.17 -6.66
C THR A 40 -0.49 -3.40 -7.37
N HIS A 41 -1.70 -3.95 -7.39
CA HIS A 41 -2.89 -3.23 -7.83
C HIS A 41 -3.52 -2.46 -6.67
N GLY A 42 -4.01 -1.25 -6.96
CA GLY A 42 -4.75 -0.41 -6.04
C GLY A 42 -6.15 -0.18 -6.59
N PHE A 43 -7.08 0.14 -5.72
CA PHE A 43 -8.45 0.42 -6.12
C PHE A 43 -9.03 1.58 -5.30
N TYR A 44 -9.93 2.31 -5.94
CA TYR A 44 -10.83 3.27 -5.32
C TYR A 44 -12.20 3.15 -6.02
N HIS A 45 -13.27 2.96 -5.26
CA HIS A 45 -14.62 2.87 -5.81
C HIS A 45 -15.36 4.20 -5.63
N ASP A 46 -15.73 4.84 -6.75
CA ASP A 46 -16.45 6.12 -6.75
C ASP A 46 -17.93 6.02 -6.32
N SER A 47 -18.50 4.81 -6.34
CA SER A 47 -19.87 4.55 -5.94
C SER A 47 -19.92 3.85 -4.58
N GLN A 48 -20.45 4.55 -3.57
CA GLN A 48 -20.69 3.94 -2.27
C GLN A 48 -21.83 2.92 -2.40
N PRO A 49 -21.63 1.62 -2.09
CA PRO A 49 -22.74 0.78 -1.67
C PRO A 49 -23.36 1.44 -0.44
N ALA A 50 -24.68 1.65 -0.42
CA ALA A 50 -25.35 2.36 0.65
C ALA A 50 -24.94 1.82 2.04
N GLY A 51 -24.35 2.67 2.89
CA GLY A 51 -24.02 2.36 4.28
C GLY A 51 -22.58 1.97 4.60
N LEU A 52 -21.67 1.89 3.60
CA LEU A 52 -20.24 1.63 3.86
C LEU A 52 -19.41 2.92 3.95
N ASP A 53 -18.55 2.99 4.95
CA ASP A 53 -17.57 4.06 5.12
C ASP A 53 -16.59 4.12 3.93
N THR A 54 -16.12 5.31 3.56
CA THR A 54 -15.20 5.50 2.41
C THR A 54 -13.85 4.82 2.61
N LEU A 55 -13.48 4.51 3.86
CA LEU A 55 -12.32 3.68 4.18
C LEU A 55 -12.41 2.25 3.63
N TRP A 56 -13.62 1.73 3.37
CA TRP A 56 -13.83 0.42 2.74
C TRP A 56 -13.80 0.47 1.21
N GLN A 57 -13.78 1.67 0.62
CA GLN A 57 -13.84 1.85 -0.83
C GLN A 57 -12.46 1.90 -1.48
N SER A 58 -11.41 2.04 -0.67
CA SER A 58 -10.03 2.17 -1.11
C SER A 58 -9.13 1.13 -0.47
N GLY A 59 -8.17 0.61 -1.23
CA GLY A 59 -7.23 -0.38 -0.72
C GLY A 59 -6.22 -0.84 -1.77
N ILE A 60 -5.46 -1.87 -1.41
CA ILE A 60 -4.54 -2.56 -2.31
C ILE A 60 -4.89 -4.04 -2.39
N VAL A 61 -4.58 -4.64 -3.53
CA VAL A 61 -4.77 -6.07 -3.79
C VAL A 61 -3.53 -6.83 -3.34
N LEU A 62 -3.71 -7.98 -2.72
CA LEU A 62 -2.66 -8.89 -2.26
C LEU A 62 -2.90 -10.29 -2.82
N SER A 63 -2.07 -11.25 -2.40
CA SER A 63 -2.23 -12.64 -2.84
C SER A 63 -3.52 -13.24 -2.26
N GLY A 64 -4.24 -14.01 -3.08
CA GLY A 64 -5.47 -14.69 -2.67
C GLY A 64 -6.75 -13.90 -2.96
N ALA A 65 -6.64 -12.68 -3.48
CA ALA A 65 -7.79 -11.90 -3.93
C ALA A 65 -8.61 -12.69 -4.98
N GLY A 66 -9.89 -12.91 -4.68
CA GLY A 66 -10.86 -13.60 -5.54
C GLY A 66 -12.05 -12.70 -5.90
N ASP A 67 -13.11 -13.29 -6.44
CA ASP A 67 -14.31 -12.54 -6.83
C ASP A 67 -15.07 -12.02 -5.58
N HIS A 68 -15.06 -10.69 -5.43
CA HIS A 68 -15.87 -9.83 -4.57
C HIS A 68 -16.72 -10.52 -3.49
N ARG A 69 -16.16 -10.57 -2.28
CA ARG A 69 -16.96 -10.65 -1.05
C ARG A 69 -17.26 -9.22 -0.60
N LEU A 70 -18.33 -9.04 0.17
CA LEU A 70 -18.47 -7.82 0.97
C LEU A 70 -17.21 -7.68 1.83
N PRO A 71 -16.65 -6.47 2.01
CA PRO A 71 -15.48 -6.28 2.85
C PRO A 71 -15.77 -6.83 4.25
N VAL A 72 -14.92 -7.74 4.71
CA VAL A 72 -14.95 -8.28 6.07
C VAL A 72 -13.62 -7.87 6.70
N PRO A 73 -13.60 -7.34 7.94
CA PRO A 73 -12.36 -7.04 8.64
C PRO A 73 -11.64 -8.34 9.04
N ASP A 74 -11.01 -9.01 8.07
CA ASP A 74 -10.21 -10.22 8.27
C ASP A 74 -9.00 -10.26 7.33
N ASP A 75 -7.91 -10.87 7.77
CA ASP A 75 -6.63 -10.88 7.03
C ASP A 75 -6.58 -11.91 5.86
N SER A 76 -7.72 -12.41 5.38
CA SER A 76 -7.80 -13.63 4.55
C SER A 76 -8.50 -13.46 3.19
N ASP A 77 -9.05 -12.28 2.90
CA ASP A 77 -9.79 -12.03 1.67
C ASP A 77 -8.88 -11.60 0.49
N GLY A 78 -7.60 -11.31 0.78
CA GLY A 78 -6.61 -10.93 -0.21
C GLY A 78 -6.65 -9.45 -0.60
N TYR A 79 -7.38 -8.62 0.15
CA TYR A 79 -7.42 -7.17 0.01
C TYR A 79 -6.94 -6.54 1.31
N LEU A 80 -6.16 -5.47 1.21
CA LEU A 80 -5.87 -4.63 2.37
C LEU A 80 -6.64 -3.34 2.20
N TYR A 81 -7.77 -3.22 2.91
CA TYR A 81 -8.59 -2.03 2.89
C TYR A 81 -7.96 -0.92 3.73
N ALA A 82 -8.24 0.33 3.37
CA ALA A 82 -7.81 1.47 4.17
C ALA A 82 -8.37 1.39 5.60
N PHE A 83 -9.56 0.80 5.79
CA PHE A 83 -10.11 0.59 7.12
C PHE A 83 -9.23 -0.30 8.01
N GLU A 84 -8.76 -1.44 7.51
CA GLU A 84 -7.90 -2.38 8.24
C GLU A 84 -6.51 -1.79 8.49
N LEU A 85 -6.00 -1.07 7.50
CA LEU A 85 -4.69 -0.43 7.57
C LEU A 85 -4.59 0.58 8.73
N MET A 86 -5.70 1.19 9.16
CA MET A 86 -5.71 2.09 10.32
C MET A 86 -5.29 1.40 11.62
N ASP A 87 -5.47 0.08 11.74
CA ASP A 87 -5.08 -0.71 12.92
C ASP A 87 -3.61 -1.17 12.87
N TRP A 88 -2.89 -0.84 11.80
CA TRP A 88 -1.48 -1.20 11.68
C TRP A 88 -0.60 -0.18 12.40
N ASP A 89 0.50 -0.65 12.98
CA ASP A 89 1.55 0.23 13.51
C ASP A 89 2.62 0.44 12.44
N LEU A 90 2.58 1.59 11.79
CA LEU A 90 3.54 2.08 10.81
C LEU A 90 4.42 3.21 11.38
N SER A 91 4.45 3.42 12.70
CA SER A 91 5.20 4.51 13.34
C SER A 91 6.71 4.43 13.09
N GLY A 92 7.24 3.23 12.86
CA GLY A 92 8.63 2.99 12.46
C GLY A 92 8.92 3.25 10.97
N LEU A 93 7.88 3.43 10.15
CA LEU A 93 8.00 3.57 8.70
C LEU A 93 8.23 5.04 8.30
N GLU A 94 9.42 5.30 7.78
CA GLU A 94 9.85 6.63 7.34
C GLU A 94 9.31 7.00 5.95
N LEU A 95 9.13 6.00 5.10
CA LEU A 95 8.60 6.16 3.75
C LEU A 95 7.88 4.89 3.28
N LEU A 96 6.62 5.04 2.88
CA LEU A 96 5.90 4.07 2.07
C LEU A 96 5.85 4.53 0.62
N VAL A 97 6.17 3.65 -0.32
CA VAL A 97 5.92 3.86 -1.76
C VAL A 97 4.90 2.86 -2.24
N LEU A 98 3.71 3.33 -2.64
CA LEU A 98 2.67 2.50 -3.23
C LEU A 98 2.67 2.69 -4.75
N SER A 99 3.37 1.79 -5.44
CA SER A 99 3.34 1.67 -6.91
C SER A 99 2.10 0.87 -7.32
N ALA A 100 0.94 1.50 -7.17
CA ALA A 100 -0.36 0.91 -7.43
C ALA A 100 -1.34 2.02 -7.84
N CYS A 101 -2.26 1.72 -8.76
CA CYS A 101 -3.21 2.70 -9.32
C CYS A 101 -4.08 3.35 -8.23
N GLU A 102 -4.31 4.66 -8.35
CA GLU A 102 -5.33 5.41 -7.61
C GLU A 102 -5.22 5.38 -6.08
N THR A 103 -4.05 5.05 -5.53
CA THR A 103 -3.80 4.95 -4.07
C THR A 103 -3.83 6.28 -3.32
N GLY A 104 -3.76 7.40 -4.04
CA GLY A 104 -3.90 8.76 -3.54
C GLY A 104 -5.31 9.32 -3.68
N ARG A 105 -6.28 8.54 -4.20
CA ARG A 105 -7.69 8.95 -4.26
C ARG A 105 -8.37 8.71 -2.90
N GLY A 106 -9.45 9.44 -2.68
CA GLY A 106 -10.23 9.42 -1.45
C GLY A 106 -11.45 10.32 -1.59
N ASP A 107 -12.35 10.28 -0.62
CA ASP A 107 -13.50 11.18 -0.58
C ASP A 107 -13.01 12.59 -0.22
N GLU A 108 -13.01 13.47 -1.22
CA GLU A 108 -12.63 14.89 -1.10
C GLU A 108 -13.75 15.74 -0.47
N SER A 109 -14.99 15.25 -0.44
CA SER A 109 -16.13 15.96 0.13
C SER A 109 -16.18 15.89 1.66
N PHE A 110 -15.30 15.08 2.26
CA PHE A 110 -15.22 14.91 3.70
C PHE A 110 -14.64 16.17 4.36
N VAL A 111 -15.36 16.69 5.36
CA VAL A 111 -15.19 18.03 5.95
C VAL A 111 -13.80 18.22 6.61
N SER A 112 -13.04 17.15 6.87
CA SER A 112 -11.69 17.22 7.44
C SER A 112 -10.56 16.80 6.49
N GLY A 113 -10.83 16.72 5.18
CA GLY A 113 -9.84 16.37 4.15
C GLY A 113 -10.10 15.02 3.49
N LEU A 114 -9.13 14.55 2.72
CA LEU A 114 -9.22 13.32 1.94
C LEU A 114 -9.46 12.10 2.85
N ARG A 115 -10.51 11.30 2.58
CA ARG A 115 -10.83 10.06 3.30
C ARG A 115 -10.60 8.81 2.44
N GLY A 116 -9.60 8.00 2.79
CA GLY A 116 -9.19 6.79 2.06
C GLY A 116 -7.82 6.27 2.52
N LEU A 117 -7.10 5.55 1.65
CA LEU A 117 -5.73 5.09 1.90
C LEU A 117 -4.79 6.18 2.48
N PRO A 118 -4.79 7.44 1.97
CA PRO A 118 -3.94 8.49 2.52
C PRO A 118 -4.21 8.79 4.00
N THR A 119 -5.49 8.82 4.40
CA THR A 119 -5.91 9.01 5.79
C THR A 119 -5.48 7.84 6.66
N ALA A 120 -5.72 6.63 6.16
CA ALA A 120 -5.41 5.41 6.90
C ALA A 120 -3.91 5.29 7.19
N LEU A 121 -3.06 5.61 6.21
CA LEU A 121 -1.62 5.67 6.37
C LEU A 121 -1.17 6.68 7.43
N GLY A 122 -1.82 7.86 7.45
CA GLY A 122 -1.59 8.86 8.47
C GLY A 122 -1.97 8.39 9.87
N ILE A 123 -3.14 7.75 10.00
CA ILE A 123 -3.64 7.18 11.27
C ILE A 123 -2.71 6.06 11.77
N ALA A 124 -2.28 5.18 10.86
CA ALA A 124 -1.34 4.09 11.15
C ALA A 124 0.07 4.59 11.54
N GLY A 125 0.37 5.88 11.34
CA GLY A 125 1.62 6.50 11.78
C GLY A 125 2.75 6.51 10.74
N ALA A 126 2.45 6.22 9.46
CA ALA A 126 3.46 6.31 8.40
C ALA A 126 3.92 7.78 8.24
N ARG A 127 5.24 8.01 8.33
CA ARG A 127 5.76 9.40 8.32
C ARG A 127 5.60 10.10 6.98
N ARG A 128 5.72 9.35 5.89
CA ARG A 128 5.61 9.83 4.50
C ARG A 128 5.07 8.71 3.63
N ALA A 129 4.24 9.07 2.67
CA ALA A 129 3.75 8.16 1.64
C ALA A 129 3.91 8.79 0.25
N LEU A 130 4.34 7.98 -0.72
CA LEU A 130 4.35 8.30 -2.14
C LEU A 130 3.28 7.44 -2.82
N LEU A 131 2.26 8.12 -3.35
CA LEU A 131 1.01 7.53 -3.85
C LEU A 131 0.76 7.94 -5.30
N THR A 132 -0.21 7.30 -5.97
CA THR A 132 -0.61 7.66 -7.34
C THR A 132 -2.06 8.17 -7.37
N LEU A 133 -2.33 9.20 -8.18
CA LEU A 133 -3.68 9.77 -8.31
C LEU A 133 -4.49 9.16 -9.45
N TRP A 134 -3.82 8.54 -10.43
CA TRP A 134 -4.43 7.93 -11.61
C TRP A 134 -3.71 6.62 -11.97
N PRO A 135 -4.29 5.78 -12.85
CA PRO A 135 -3.62 4.56 -13.30
C PRO A 135 -2.25 4.84 -13.93
N VAL A 136 -1.24 4.09 -13.51
CA VAL A 136 0.14 4.24 -13.98
C VAL A 136 0.58 3.03 -14.80
N ALA A 137 1.33 3.25 -15.88
CA ALA A 137 1.86 2.17 -16.71
C ALA A 137 3.05 1.48 -16.01
N ASN A 138 3.15 0.15 -16.16
CA ASN A 138 4.16 -0.66 -15.47
C ASN A 138 5.60 -0.20 -15.75
N GLU A 139 5.97 -0.02 -17.04
CA GLU A 139 7.33 0.38 -17.42
C GLU A 139 7.69 1.79 -16.92
N GLY A 140 6.76 2.74 -17.05
CA GLY A 140 6.95 4.11 -16.57
C GLY A 140 7.14 4.17 -15.05
N THR A 141 6.36 3.37 -14.30
CA THR A 141 6.45 3.27 -12.84
C THR A 141 7.77 2.66 -12.40
N ALA A 142 8.26 1.62 -13.09
CA ALA A 142 9.56 1.01 -12.79
C ALA A 142 10.73 1.97 -13.03
N ASN A 143 10.70 2.72 -14.14
CA ASN A 143 11.71 3.73 -14.45
C ASN A 143 11.69 4.87 -13.40
N PHE A 144 10.49 5.36 -13.06
CA PHE A 144 10.31 6.35 -12.00
C PHE A 144 10.88 5.86 -10.66
N ALA A 145 10.50 4.65 -10.21
CA ALA A 145 10.96 4.10 -8.94
C ALA A 145 12.49 3.95 -8.89
N THR A 146 13.09 3.51 -10.01
CA THR A 146 14.56 3.39 -10.13
C THR A 146 15.23 4.75 -9.89
N ARG A 147 14.82 5.77 -10.63
CA ARG A 147 15.35 7.14 -10.50
C ARG A 147 15.08 7.73 -9.12
N PHE A 148 13.88 7.52 -8.60
CA PHE A 148 13.47 7.99 -7.28
C PHE A 148 14.43 7.47 -6.20
N TYR A 149 14.72 6.16 -6.19
CA TYR A 149 15.64 5.59 -5.22
C TYR A 149 17.10 5.94 -5.47
N GLU A 150 17.53 6.12 -6.72
CA GLU A 150 18.86 6.66 -7.03
C GLU A 150 19.09 8.05 -6.45
N HIS A 151 18.08 8.92 -6.48
CA HIS A 151 18.12 10.24 -5.87
C HIS A 151 17.98 10.18 -4.35
N LEU A 152 17.10 9.34 -3.82
CA LEU A 152 16.88 9.20 -2.38
C LEU A 152 18.15 8.74 -1.65
N ARG A 153 18.95 7.86 -2.26
CA ARG A 153 20.23 7.40 -1.69
C ARG A 153 21.31 8.48 -1.57
N ARG A 154 21.12 9.63 -2.22
CA ARG A 154 22.09 10.74 -2.25
C ARG A 154 21.69 11.89 -1.32
N ALA A 155 20.45 11.88 -0.82
CA ALA A 155 19.91 12.87 0.10
C ALA A 155 20.24 12.48 1.54
#